data_AF-A0A1Q9F4P6-F1
#
_entry.id   AF-A0A1Q9F4P6-F1
#
_cell.length_a   1.000
_cell.length_b   1.000
_cell.length_c   1.000
_cell.angle_alpha   90.00
_cell.angle_beta   90.00
_cell.angle_gamma   90.00
#
_symmetry.space_group_name_H-M   'P 1'
#
loop_
_entity.id
_entity.type
_entity.pdbx_description
1 polymer ?
#
loop_
_entity_poly.entity_id
_entity_poly.type
_entity_poly.pdbx_seq_one_letter_code
_entity_poly.pdbx_strand_id
1 'polypeptide(L)'
;MRLADEDLAGHHADDDDDDDDDDDFYDEQRIVDAYYKEICEVVKSATGADQVIAFHHIVRNERLALQLADGDASKLSGFDNGSGGVGGYARNAHADYTTATAVGAARQALCSVDDEEIVKRCAGSRFALVNAWRSISDSSPVVTHPLALLDATTVCEDDVVLVDLLYPGFVSESLQITFSPKHRWLYWPSTRRRSVLGSGALKGHIFYRPAAAMAPTRRSPLLVVLALAVAACSPAFLMPGLRPSVPEKTQQLVAGAALVASMPAPAHAGGMFDFGLTLPFVAGSFLLLMAVLNALFYAPVSEEMEERNSKLLQTLSDATDMLAEADEMQVQYTAEIKEAREKAAKELAEAREKTEAAIEAATTAASSAREKKAAEFRAKLQAQMKEKIEGAESTIKERQAAFVKKTLSGVGL
;
A
#
# COMPACT_ATOMS: atom_id res chain seq x y z
N MET A 1 -8.07 16.17 -6.59
CA MET A 1 -8.49 16.67 -7.92
C MET A 1 -9.50 15.67 -8.46
N ARG A 2 -10.75 16.08 -8.71
CA ARG A 2 -11.79 15.17 -9.25
C ARG A 2 -11.44 14.87 -10.70
N LEU A 3 -11.23 13.60 -11.04
CA LEU A 3 -10.87 13.17 -12.39
C LEU A 3 -12.16 12.68 -13.06
N ALA A 4 -12.84 13.60 -13.74
CA ALA A 4 -14.06 13.43 -14.56
C ALA A 4 -15.35 12.97 -13.84
N ASP A 5 -16.46 13.60 -14.20
CA ASP A 5 -17.80 12.99 -14.23
C ASP A 5 -18.17 12.99 -15.72
N GLU A 6 -18.17 11.85 -16.39
CA GLU A 6 -18.77 11.74 -17.74
C GLU A 6 -20.14 11.08 -17.63
N ASP A 7 -21.18 11.87 -17.94
CA ASP A 7 -22.56 11.43 -18.13
C ASP A 7 -22.66 10.62 -19.44
N LEU A 8 -22.42 9.32 -19.37
CA LEU A 8 -22.81 8.39 -20.43
C LEU A 8 -24.31 8.09 -20.29
N ALA A 9 -25.11 8.82 -21.06
CA ALA A 9 -26.54 8.62 -21.19
C ALA A 9 -26.87 7.46 -22.15
N GLY A 10 -27.74 6.55 -21.69
CA GLY A 10 -28.74 5.90 -22.53
C GLY A 10 -28.70 4.37 -22.61
N HIS A 11 -29.45 3.67 -21.76
CA HIS A 11 -30.70 3.00 -22.15
C HIS A 11 -31.41 2.42 -20.91
N HIS A 12 -32.70 2.71 -20.80
CA HIS A 12 -33.62 2.08 -19.84
C HIS A 12 -34.28 0.86 -20.51
N ALA A 13 -34.48 -0.20 -19.72
CA ALA A 13 -35.21 -1.46 -19.92
C ALA A 13 -34.24 -2.61 -19.60
N ASP A 14 -34.47 -3.53 -18.66
CA ASP A 14 -35.66 -3.93 -17.91
C ASP A 14 -35.22 -4.44 -16.52
N ASP A 15 -36.16 -4.54 -15.59
CA ASP A 15 -36.01 -5.17 -14.29
C ASP A 15 -35.62 -6.64 -14.44
N ASP A 16 -34.36 -7.00 -14.17
CA ASP A 16 -33.95 -8.36 -13.80
C ASP A 16 -32.77 -8.27 -12.81
N ASP A 17 -32.95 -8.92 -11.66
CA ASP A 17 -32.02 -9.04 -10.53
C ASP A 17 -30.77 -9.87 -10.92
N ASP A 18 -29.74 -9.25 -11.52
CA ASP A 18 -28.42 -9.87 -11.69
C ASP A 18 -27.33 -9.06 -10.95
N ASP A 19 -27.01 -9.50 -9.72
CA ASP A 19 -25.92 -9.07 -8.84
C ASP A 19 -24.51 -9.46 -9.37
N ASP A 20 -24.27 -9.42 -10.69
CA ASP A 20 -23.05 -9.96 -11.32
C ASP A 20 -21.88 -8.94 -11.47
N ASP A 21 -22.07 -7.67 -11.10
CA ASP A 21 -21.06 -6.63 -11.35
C ASP A 21 -19.96 -6.52 -10.27
N ASP A 22 -20.14 -7.09 -9.07
CA ASP A 22 -19.22 -6.88 -7.93
C ASP A 22 -18.01 -7.85 -7.89
N ASP A 23 -18.06 -8.98 -8.60
CA ASP A 23 -17.03 -10.04 -8.53
C ASP A 23 -15.73 -9.70 -9.28
N ASP A 24 -15.80 -8.77 -10.23
CA ASP A 24 -14.68 -8.40 -11.10
C ASP A 24 -13.44 -7.87 -10.35
N PHE A 25 -13.64 -7.29 -9.17
CA PHE A 25 -12.59 -6.64 -8.37
C PHE A 25 -12.12 -7.48 -7.19
N TYR A 26 -12.57 -8.72 -7.07
CA TYR A 26 -11.99 -9.69 -6.14
C TYR A 26 -11.07 -10.71 -6.84
N ASP A 27 -11.08 -10.75 -8.17
CA ASP A 27 -10.11 -11.49 -8.98
C ASP A 27 -8.89 -10.60 -9.30
N GLU A 28 -7.77 -10.91 -8.66
CA GLU A 28 -6.48 -10.24 -8.86
C GLU A 28 -6.05 -10.22 -10.34
N GLN A 29 -6.27 -11.32 -11.05
CA GLN A 29 -5.81 -11.47 -12.42
C GLN A 29 -6.59 -10.54 -13.36
N ARG A 30 -7.91 -10.44 -13.14
CA ARG A 30 -8.76 -9.50 -13.86
C ARG A 30 -8.43 -8.05 -13.58
N ILE A 31 -8.07 -7.71 -12.32
CA ILE A 31 -7.60 -6.35 -11.97
C ILE A 31 -6.36 -5.98 -12.79
N VAL A 32 -5.37 -6.87 -12.84
CA VAL A 32 -4.12 -6.64 -13.57
C VAL A 32 -4.35 -6.58 -15.08
N ASP A 33 -5.18 -7.47 -15.63
CA ASP A 33 -5.37 -7.58 -17.08
C ASP A 33 -6.27 -6.49 -17.67
N ALA A 34 -7.31 -6.09 -16.95
CA ALA A 34 -8.32 -5.14 -17.42
C ALA A 34 -8.20 -3.79 -16.71
N TYR A 35 -8.33 -3.76 -15.39
CA TYR A 35 -8.48 -2.51 -14.65
C TYR A 35 -7.20 -1.66 -14.64
N TYR A 36 -6.02 -2.27 -14.60
CA TYR A 36 -4.75 -1.53 -14.68
C TYR A 36 -4.64 -0.71 -15.97
N LYS A 37 -5.14 -1.23 -17.10
CA LYS A 37 -5.15 -0.51 -18.37
C LYS A 37 -6.08 0.69 -18.30
N GLU A 38 -7.31 0.47 -17.86
CA GLU A 38 -8.34 1.52 -17.71
C GLU A 38 -7.82 2.68 -16.85
N ILE A 39 -7.32 2.37 -15.65
CA ILE A 39 -6.90 3.41 -14.72
C ILE A 39 -5.62 4.12 -15.16
N CYS A 40 -4.70 3.41 -15.82
CA CYS A 40 -3.52 4.04 -16.40
C CYS A 40 -3.91 5.08 -17.46
N GLU A 41 -4.91 4.79 -18.30
CA GLU A 41 -5.42 5.74 -19.29
C GLU A 41 -6.08 6.97 -18.66
N VAL A 42 -6.90 6.77 -17.63
CA VAL A 42 -7.52 7.88 -16.87
C VAL A 42 -6.46 8.78 -16.24
N VAL A 43 -5.48 8.19 -15.54
CA VAL A 43 -4.40 8.93 -14.89
C VAL A 43 -3.50 9.61 -15.93
N LYS A 44 -3.21 8.96 -17.05
CA LYS A 44 -2.42 9.54 -18.14
C LYS A 44 -3.10 10.79 -18.72
N SER A 45 -4.39 10.68 -19.00
CA SER A 45 -5.22 11.77 -19.54
C SER A 45 -5.31 12.94 -18.56
N ALA A 46 -5.44 12.65 -17.26
CA ALA A 46 -5.52 13.66 -16.21
C ALA A 46 -4.19 14.39 -15.93
N THR A 47 -3.08 13.66 -15.96
CA THR A 47 -1.76 14.19 -15.55
C THR A 47 -0.95 14.72 -16.74
N GLY A 48 -1.25 14.27 -17.96
CA GLY A 48 -0.43 14.50 -19.14
C GLY A 48 0.91 13.78 -19.10
N ALA A 49 1.03 12.70 -18.31
CA ALA A 49 2.24 11.90 -18.20
C ALA A 49 2.57 11.19 -19.52
N ASP A 50 3.86 11.04 -19.82
CA ASP A 50 4.31 10.32 -21.01
C ASP A 50 4.07 8.81 -20.86
N GLN A 51 4.28 8.30 -19.64
CA GLN A 51 4.05 6.92 -19.26
C GLN A 51 3.40 6.84 -17.88
N VAL A 52 2.45 5.91 -17.74
CA VAL A 52 1.85 5.54 -16.46
C VAL A 52 2.09 4.05 -16.23
N ILE A 53 2.48 3.67 -15.01
CA ILE A 53 2.70 2.28 -14.62
C ILE A 53 1.91 2.02 -13.34
N ALA A 54 0.93 1.12 -13.39
CA ALA A 54 0.29 0.57 -12.20
C ALA A 54 1.11 -0.60 -11.68
N PHE A 55 1.38 -0.64 -10.38
CA PHE A 55 2.30 -1.64 -9.79
C PHE A 55 1.77 -2.29 -8.50
N HIS A 56 0.74 -1.72 -7.89
CA HIS A 56 0.17 -2.22 -6.65
C HIS A 56 -1.32 -1.88 -6.54
N HIS A 57 -2.11 -2.78 -5.95
CA HIS A 57 -3.51 -2.53 -5.66
C HIS A 57 -3.93 -3.12 -4.31
N ILE A 58 -4.84 -2.44 -3.61
CA ILE A 58 -5.51 -2.92 -2.40
C ILE A 58 -7.01 -2.96 -2.66
N VAL A 59 -7.62 -4.11 -2.45
CA VAL A 59 -9.08 -4.28 -2.44
C VAL A 59 -9.57 -4.21 -1.00
N ARG A 60 -10.48 -3.29 -0.70
CA ARG A 60 -10.98 -2.99 0.64
C ARG A 60 -12.44 -3.39 0.74
N ASN A 61 -12.70 -4.41 1.54
CA ASN A 61 -14.04 -4.77 1.96
C ASN A 61 -13.95 -5.31 3.39
N GLU A 62 -14.23 -4.46 4.37
CA GLU A 62 -14.04 -4.81 5.79
C GLU A 62 -14.93 -6.00 6.21
N ARG A 63 -16.12 -6.15 5.62
CA ARG A 63 -17.01 -7.28 5.93
C ARG A 63 -16.44 -8.59 5.42
N LEU A 64 -16.01 -8.62 4.16
CA LEU A 64 -15.42 -9.80 3.55
C LEU A 64 -14.07 -10.14 4.19
N ALA A 65 -13.23 -9.12 4.47
CA ALA A 65 -11.97 -9.30 5.19
C ALA A 65 -12.20 -9.92 6.57
N LEU A 66 -13.22 -9.48 7.32
CA LEU A 66 -13.58 -10.05 8.62
C LEU A 66 -14.09 -11.49 8.49
N GLN A 67 -14.84 -11.82 7.43
CA GLN A 67 -15.29 -13.18 7.15
C GLN A 67 -14.11 -14.11 6.85
N LEU A 68 -13.17 -13.67 6.02
CA LEU A 68 -11.95 -14.43 5.67
C LEU A 68 -10.98 -14.56 6.85
N ALA A 69 -11.11 -13.70 7.86
CA ALA A 69 -10.36 -13.75 9.11
C ALA A 69 -11.04 -14.56 10.23
N ASP A 70 -12.04 -15.39 9.91
CA ASP A 70 -12.83 -16.17 10.89
C ASP A 70 -13.52 -15.30 11.96
N GLY A 71 -13.87 -14.05 11.62
CA GLY A 71 -14.48 -13.09 12.54
C GLY A 71 -13.50 -12.41 13.51
N ASP A 72 -12.19 -12.65 13.39
CA ASP A 72 -11.18 -12.04 14.24
C ASP A 72 -10.77 -10.66 13.72
N ALA A 73 -11.28 -9.61 14.37
CA ALA A 73 -11.02 -8.23 14.00
C ALA A 73 -9.52 -7.84 14.08
N SER A 74 -8.72 -8.55 14.89
CA SER A 74 -7.30 -8.25 15.07
C SER A 74 -6.44 -8.62 13.86
N LYS A 75 -6.97 -9.46 12.96
CA LYS A 75 -6.30 -9.90 11.74
C LYS A 75 -6.58 -9.01 10.53
N LEU A 76 -7.44 -8.00 10.66
CA LEU A 76 -7.68 -7.07 9.58
C LEU A 76 -6.49 -6.13 9.42
N SER A 77 -5.84 -6.22 8.28
CA SER A 77 -4.82 -5.26 7.86
C SER A 77 -5.47 -4.06 7.17
N GLY A 78 -5.05 -2.86 7.56
CA GLY A 78 -5.37 -1.63 6.84
C GLY A 78 -4.35 -1.26 5.77
N PHE A 79 -3.24 -2.01 5.66
CA PHE A 79 -2.06 -1.66 4.88
C PHE A 79 -1.85 -2.56 3.65
N ASP A 80 -2.47 -3.73 3.64
CA ASP A 80 -2.42 -4.69 2.54
C ASP A 80 -3.76 -5.43 2.40
N ASN A 81 -3.81 -6.40 1.47
CA ASN A 81 -4.98 -7.24 1.23
C ASN A 81 -5.16 -8.37 2.27
N GLY A 82 -4.32 -8.43 3.32
CA GLY A 82 -4.31 -9.53 4.28
C GLY A 82 -4.11 -10.91 3.64
N SER A 83 -4.32 -11.97 4.42
CA SER A 83 -4.19 -13.36 3.95
C SER A 83 -5.31 -13.80 2.99
N GLY A 84 -6.39 -13.03 2.90
CA GLY A 84 -7.60 -13.37 2.15
C GLY A 84 -7.72 -12.69 0.79
N GLY A 85 -6.74 -11.88 0.37
CA GLY A 85 -6.83 -11.10 -0.88
C GLY A 85 -7.73 -9.86 -0.79
N VAL A 86 -8.24 -9.55 0.42
CA VAL A 86 -9.11 -8.40 0.69
C VAL A 86 -8.75 -7.78 2.05
N GLY A 87 -8.41 -6.50 2.04
CA GLY A 87 -8.02 -5.72 3.21
C GLY A 87 -9.17 -5.03 3.93
N GLY A 88 -8.91 -4.64 5.19
CA GLY A 88 -9.78 -3.76 5.96
C GLY A 88 -9.62 -2.29 5.55
N TYR A 89 -10.33 -1.37 6.22
CA TYR A 89 -10.16 0.06 5.99
C TYR A 89 -8.96 0.63 6.75
N ALA A 90 -8.24 1.56 6.12
CA ALA A 90 -7.20 2.32 6.78
C ALA A 90 -7.84 3.36 7.68
N ARG A 91 -7.56 3.30 8.98
CA ARG A 91 -8.16 4.18 9.99
C ARG A 91 -7.26 5.34 10.40
N ASN A 92 -5.96 5.21 10.14
CA ASN A 92 -4.97 6.21 10.52
C ASN A 92 -4.63 7.11 9.32
N ALA A 93 -4.39 8.39 9.60
CA ALA A 93 -3.88 9.33 8.63
C ALA A 93 -2.42 9.02 8.30
N HIS A 94 -2.11 8.79 7.04
CA HIS A 94 -0.76 8.46 6.61
C HIS A 94 -0.44 8.93 5.19
N ALA A 95 0.85 8.99 4.88
CA ALA A 95 1.36 8.95 3.53
C ALA A 95 2.15 7.64 3.35
N ASP A 96 1.90 6.95 2.24
CA ASP A 96 2.42 5.60 1.98
C ASP A 96 3.93 5.55 1.79
N TYR A 97 4.54 6.67 1.38
CA TYR A 97 5.94 6.69 1.00
C TYR A 97 6.69 7.87 1.62
N THR A 98 7.89 7.60 2.11
CA THR A 98 8.93 8.59 2.36
C THR A 98 9.62 8.93 1.03
N THR A 99 10.47 9.95 1.03
CA THR A 99 11.25 10.29 -0.19
C THR A 99 12.15 9.11 -0.60
N ALA A 100 12.71 8.39 0.37
CA ALA A 100 13.57 7.24 0.10
C ALA A 100 12.77 6.07 -0.46
N THR A 101 11.65 5.70 0.18
CA THR A 101 10.84 4.56 -0.26
C THR A 101 10.09 4.83 -1.56
N ALA A 102 9.75 6.09 -1.84
CA ALA A 102 9.15 6.48 -3.12
C ALA A 102 10.07 6.23 -4.31
N VAL A 103 11.37 6.49 -4.18
CA VAL A 103 12.36 6.21 -5.24
C VAL A 103 12.51 4.70 -5.44
N GLY A 104 12.53 3.92 -4.36
CA GLY A 104 12.56 2.46 -4.42
C GLY A 104 11.36 1.90 -5.16
N ALA A 105 10.15 2.32 -4.76
CA ALA A 105 8.89 1.90 -5.39
C ALA A 105 8.85 2.27 -6.88
N ALA A 106 9.26 3.48 -7.25
CA ALA A 106 9.30 3.90 -8.64
C ALA A 106 10.30 3.08 -9.49
N ARG A 107 11.46 2.71 -8.92
CA ARG A 107 12.43 1.83 -9.59
C ARG A 107 11.87 0.42 -9.74
N GLN A 108 11.25 -0.12 -8.70
CA GLN A 108 10.64 -1.46 -8.74
C GLN A 108 9.54 -1.53 -9.79
N ALA A 109 8.65 -0.53 -9.84
CA ALA A 109 7.60 -0.42 -10.85
C ALA A 109 8.17 -0.30 -12.27
N LEU A 110 9.31 0.37 -12.44
CA LEU A 110 9.97 0.43 -13.74
C LEU A 110 10.59 -0.91 -14.15
N CYS A 111 11.18 -1.65 -13.20
CA CYS A 111 11.75 -2.97 -13.45
C CYS A 111 10.70 -4.04 -13.77
N SER A 112 9.43 -3.86 -13.38
CA SER A 112 8.34 -4.77 -13.73
C SER A 112 7.76 -4.55 -15.14
N VAL A 113 8.30 -3.60 -15.91
CA VAL A 113 7.89 -3.36 -17.30
C VAL A 113 8.75 -4.20 -18.24
N ASP A 114 8.12 -5.07 -19.03
CA ASP A 114 8.82 -5.93 -19.99
C ASP A 114 9.36 -5.18 -21.22
N ASP A 115 8.81 -4.00 -21.52
CA ASP A 115 9.23 -3.19 -22.67
C ASP A 115 10.52 -2.40 -22.35
N GLU A 116 11.65 -2.92 -22.83
CA GLU A 116 12.97 -2.28 -22.66
C GLU A 116 13.03 -0.84 -23.16
N GLU A 117 12.26 -0.47 -24.19
CA GLU A 117 12.29 0.89 -24.74
C GLU A 117 11.55 1.86 -23.83
N ILE A 118 10.48 1.41 -23.17
CA ILE A 118 9.82 2.18 -22.09
C ILE A 118 10.79 2.35 -20.92
N VAL A 119 11.47 1.28 -20.51
CA VAL A 119 12.45 1.32 -19.41
C VAL A 119 13.57 2.31 -19.72
N LYS A 120 14.20 2.23 -20.90
CA LYS A 120 15.27 3.14 -21.33
C LYS A 120 14.80 4.60 -21.40
N ARG A 121 13.58 4.85 -21.89
CA ARG A 121 13.02 6.20 -22.00
C ARG A 121 12.72 6.82 -20.65
N CYS A 122 12.20 6.02 -19.72
CA CYS A 122 11.83 6.45 -18.39
C CYS A 122 13.02 6.48 -17.42
N ALA A 123 14.12 5.80 -17.74
CA ALA A 123 15.35 5.83 -16.95
C ALA A 123 15.87 7.26 -16.79
N GLY A 124 15.93 7.75 -15.55
CA GLY A 124 16.36 9.12 -15.22
C GLY A 124 15.30 10.21 -15.42
N SER A 125 14.06 9.84 -15.73
CA SER A 125 12.94 10.77 -15.85
C SER A 125 12.42 11.23 -14.49
N ARG A 126 11.68 12.36 -14.47
CA ARG A 126 10.97 12.79 -13.27
C ARG A 126 9.81 11.83 -13.03
N PHE A 127 9.59 11.43 -11.79
CA PHE A 127 8.44 10.59 -11.45
C PHE A 127 7.50 11.25 -10.44
N ALA A 128 6.26 10.78 -10.39
CA ALA A 128 5.31 11.08 -9.34
C ALA A 128 4.59 9.79 -8.94
N LEU A 129 4.46 9.56 -7.62
CA LEU A 129 3.56 8.53 -7.12
C LEU A 129 2.16 9.12 -6.99
N VAL A 130 1.18 8.41 -7.50
CA VAL A 130 -0.23 8.81 -7.44
C VAL A 130 -1.01 7.68 -6.83
N ASN A 131 -1.86 8.00 -5.87
CA ASN A 131 -2.87 7.07 -5.37
C ASN A 131 -4.19 7.36 -6.07
N ALA A 132 -4.82 6.32 -6.62
CA ALA A 132 -6.16 6.43 -7.16
C ALA A 132 -7.14 5.56 -6.36
N TRP A 133 -8.27 6.18 -6.00
CA TRP A 133 -9.36 5.54 -5.30
C TRP A 133 -10.60 5.46 -6.18
N ARG A 134 -11.19 4.26 -6.23
CA ARG A 134 -12.44 3.96 -6.94
C ARG A 134 -13.32 3.12 -6.03
N SER A 135 -14.60 3.47 -5.94
CA SER A 135 -15.60 2.57 -5.37
C SER A 135 -15.81 1.41 -6.33
N ILE A 136 -16.03 0.19 -5.84
CA ILE A 136 -16.26 -0.98 -6.71
C ILE A 136 -17.69 -1.47 -6.76
N SER A 137 -18.59 -0.89 -5.97
CA SER A 137 -20.02 -1.15 -6.08
C SER A 137 -20.73 0.03 -6.77
N ASP A 138 -21.57 -0.29 -7.75
CA ASP A 138 -22.46 0.68 -8.39
C ASP A 138 -23.78 0.85 -7.62
N SER A 139 -24.25 -0.22 -6.97
CA SER A 139 -25.51 -0.27 -6.21
C SER A 139 -25.37 0.33 -4.80
N SER A 140 -24.19 0.21 -4.19
CA SER A 140 -23.94 0.62 -2.80
C SER A 140 -22.89 1.73 -2.70
N PRO A 141 -23.29 3.02 -2.68
CA PRO A 141 -22.35 4.13 -2.53
C PRO A 141 -21.63 4.08 -1.17
N VAL A 142 -20.37 4.51 -1.16
CA VAL A 142 -19.56 4.53 0.07
C VAL A 142 -20.09 5.62 1.02
N VAL A 143 -20.87 5.18 2.01
CA VAL A 143 -21.45 6.02 3.07
C VAL A 143 -20.73 5.88 4.41
N THR A 144 -20.05 4.75 4.62
CA THR A 144 -19.25 4.46 5.83
C THR A 144 -17.77 4.48 5.49
N HIS A 145 -16.93 4.84 6.48
CA HIS A 145 -15.46 5.00 6.32
C HIS A 145 -15.00 5.69 5.03
N PRO A 146 -15.52 6.90 4.81
CA PRO A 146 -15.36 7.56 3.53
C PRO A 146 -13.99 8.25 3.39
N LEU A 147 -13.53 8.45 2.16
CA LEU A 147 -12.17 8.94 1.89
C LEU A 147 -12.00 10.39 2.38
N ALA A 148 -11.02 10.57 3.26
CA ALA A 148 -10.56 11.87 3.73
C ALA A 148 -9.17 12.17 3.14
N LEU A 149 -8.98 13.39 2.68
CA LEU A 149 -7.70 13.90 2.19
C LEU A 149 -7.25 15.03 3.11
N LEU A 150 -6.02 14.94 3.59
CA LEU A 150 -5.39 16.01 4.35
C LEU A 150 -4.63 16.94 3.40
N ASP A 151 -4.84 18.24 3.53
CA ASP A 151 -4.06 19.22 2.80
C ASP A 151 -2.62 19.26 3.34
N ALA A 152 -1.69 18.77 2.51
CA ALA A 152 -0.27 18.70 2.85
C ALA A 152 0.35 20.08 3.19
N THR A 153 -0.19 21.19 2.68
CA THR A 153 0.31 22.54 3.00
C THR A 153 0.02 22.97 4.44
N THR A 154 -0.85 22.23 5.14
CA THR A 154 -1.22 22.50 6.54
C THR A 154 -0.53 21.58 7.54
N VAL A 155 0.28 20.64 7.06
CA VAL A 155 1.00 19.65 7.89
C VAL A 155 2.40 20.20 8.21
N CYS A 156 2.76 20.22 9.50
CA CYS A 156 4.11 20.57 9.95
C CYS A 156 4.98 19.31 10.00
N GLU A 157 6.31 19.45 9.88
CA GLU A 157 7.24 18.33 10.07
C GLU A 157 7.07 17.67 11.45
N ASP A 158 6.81 18.47 12.49
CA ASP A 158 6.56 17.97 13.87
C ASP A 158 5.29 17.12 13.98
N ASP A 159 4.34 17.26 13.04
CA ASP A 159 3.11 16.47 13.04
C ASP A 159 3.33 15.08 12.41
N VAL A 160 4.50 14.82 11.82
CA VAL A 160 4.80 13.62 11.05
C VAL A 160 5.67 12.66 11.86
N VAL A 161 5.23 11.41 11.96
CA VAL A 161 5.96 10.34 12.61
C VAL A 161 6.36 9.30 11.56
N LEU A 162 7.66 9.10 11.39
CA LEU A 162 8.20 8.01 10.59
C LEU A 162 7.90 6.68 11.27
N VAL A 163 7.35 5.73 10.51
CA VAL A 163 7.02 4.39 10.99
C VAL A 163 7.54 3.35 10.02
N ASP A 164 8.35 2.44 10.55
CA ASP A 164 8.86 1.29 9.81
C ASP A 164 7.78 0.24 9.63
N LEU A 165 7.60 -0.19 8.39
CA LEU A 165 6.77 -1.30 7.97
C LEU A 165 7.69 -2.50 7.70
N LEU A 166 7.66 -3.47 8.60
CA LEU A 166 8.51 -4.66 8.54
C LEU A 166 7.79 -5.76 7.74
N TYR A 167 8.33 -6.11 6.57
CA TYR A 167 7.86 -7.22 5.75
C TYR A 167 8.88 -8.36 5.76
N PRO A 168 8.47 -9.61 5.48
CA PRO A 168 9.41 -10.71 5.26
C PRO A 168 10.39 -10.36 4.13
N GLY A 169 11.66 -10.13 4.47
CA GLY A 169 12.74 -9.89 3.51
C GLY A 169 13.00 -8.42 3.13
N PHE A 170 12.20 -7.46 3.58
CA PHE A 170 12.50 -6.04 3.39
C PHE A 170 11.83 -5.12 4.41
N VAL A 171 12.41 -3.94 4.62
CA VAL A 171 11.83 -2.88 5.45
C VAL A 171 11.36 -1.76 4.53
N SER A 172 10.13 -1.31 4.73
CA SER A 172 9.61 -0.08 4.13
C SER A 172 9.35 0.94 5.24
N GLU A 173 9.12 2.18 4.85
CA GLU A 173 8.84 3.31 5.75
C GLU A 173 7.57 4.00 5.26
N SER A 174 6.71 4.34 6.21
CA SER A 174 5.52 5.17 6.00
C SER A 174 5.54 6.39 6.92
N LEU A 175 4.78 7.42 6.55
CA LEU A 175 4.63 8.62 7.37
C LEU A 175 3.25 8.59 8.01
N GLN A 176 3.19 8.40 9.33
CA GLN A 176 1.97 8.57 10.10
C GLN A 176 1.78 10.03 10.50
N ILE A 177 0.54 10.51 10.49
CA ILE A 177 0.23 11.90 10.80
C ILE A 177 -0.45 11.97 12.18
N THR A 178 0.15 12.73 13.08
CA THR A 178 -0.38 13.02 14.42
C THR A 178 -1.43 14.12 14.37
N PHE A 179 -2.17 14.31 15.47
CA PHE A 179 -3.21 15.35 15.51
C PHE A 179 -2.60 16.75 15.58
N SER A 180 -3.07 17.65 14.72
CA SER A 180 -2.82 19.09 14.83
C SER A 180 -4.08 19.90 14.53
N PRO A 181 -4.41 20.94 15.32
CA PRO A 181 -5.57 21.79 15.06
C PRO A 181 -5.43 22.65 13.79
N LYS A 182 -4.24 22.70 13.18
CA LYS A 182 -3.98 23.43 11.93
C LYS A 182 -4.36 22.62 10.68
N HIS A 183 -4.56 21.31 10.81
CA HIS A 183 -4.83 20.40 9.71
C HIS A 183 -6.15 20.72 9.02
N ARG A 184 -6.07 20.93 7.70
CA ARG A 184 -7.26 21.12 6.87
C ARG A 184 -7.63 19.82 6.18
N TRP A 185 -8.71 19.23 6.65
CA TRP A 185 -9.29 18.01 6.09
C TRP A 185 -10.30 18.34 5.00
N LEU A 186 -10.13 17.67 3.87
CA LEU A 186 -11.07 17.61 2.77
C LEU A 186 -11.71 16.24 2.78
N TYR A 187 -13.00 16.17 2.48
CA TYR A 187 -13.77 14.95 2.62
C TYR A 187 -14.61 14.70 1.37
N TRP A 188 -14.66 13.45 0.92
CA TRP A 188 -15.39 13.04 -0.28
C TRP A 188 -16.55 12.10 0.06
N PRO A 189 -17.77 12.63 0.28
CA PRO A 189 -18.95 11.81 0.56
C PRO A 189 -19.59 11.19 -0.69
N SER A 190 -20.21 10.01 -0.49
CA SER A 190 -21.15 9.38 -1.43
C SER A 190 -20.57 9.04 -2.81
N THR A 191 -19.35 8.50 -2.84
CA THR A 191 -18.68 8.05 -4.06
C THR A 191 -19.41 6.87 -4.70
N ARG A 192 -19.62 6.93 -6.03
CA ARG A 192 -20.08 5.81 -6.87
C ARG A 192 -18.95 5.29 -7.76
N ARG A 193 -19.10 4.09 -8.33
CA ARG A 193 -18.09 3.39 -9.15
C ARG A 193 -17.51 4.22 -10.30
N ARG A 194 -18.33 5.08 -10.90
CA ARG A 194 -17.95 5.92 -12.06
C ARG A 194 -17.05 7.10 -11.70
N SER A 195 -16.86 7.41 -10.42
CA SER A 195 -16.00 8.52 -9.98
C SER A 195 -14.65 8.00 -9.49
N VAL A 196 -13.56 8.50 -10.09
CA VAL A 196 -12.18 8.21 -9.67
C VAL A 196 -11.60 9.46 -9.02
N LEU A 197 -11.06 9.30 -7.81
CA LEU A 197 -10.31 10.35 -7.15
C LEU A 197 -8.81 10.02 -7.17
N GLY A 198 -8.01 10.91 -7.76
CA GLY A 198 -6.56 10.86 -7.66
C GLY A 198 -6.05 11.82 -6.58
N SER A 199 -5.19 11.32 -5.68
CA SER A 199 -4.23 12.16 -4.96
C SER A 199 -2.89 11.92 -5.60
N GLY A 200 -2.52 12.85 -6.49
CA GLY A 200 -1.16 13.01 -6.95
C GLY A 200 -0.54 14.22 -6.29
N ALA A 201 0.79 14.23 -6.20
CA ALA A 201 1.59 15.41 -5.92
C ALA A 201 1.30 16.50 -6.98
N LEU A 202 0.18 17.18 -6.85
CA LEU A 202 -0.22 18.28 -7.70
C LEU A 202 0.73 19.43 -7.44
N LYS A 203 1.45 19.81 -8.51
CA LYS A 203 2.09 21.12 -8.75
C LYS A 203 1.76 22.15 -7.65
N GLY A 204 2.56 22.12 -6.61
CA GLY A 204 2.27 22.83 -5.36
C GLY A 204 3.10 22.29 -4.23
N HIS A 205 4.42 22.44 -4.34
CA HIS A 205 5.32 22.56 -3.19
C HIS A 205 5.13 21.56 -2.04
N ILE A 206 5.34 20.27 -2.28
CA ILE A 206 5.91 19.41 -1.24
C ILE A 206 7.42 19.50 -1.44
N PHE A 207 8.06 20.34 -0.64
CA PHE A 207 9.49 20.63 -0.71
C PHE A 207 10.25 19.62 0.16
N TYR A 208 11.17 18.87 -0.45
CA TYR A 208 12.54 18.92 0.02
C TYR A 208 13.41 19.25 -1.19
N ARG A 209 14.04 20.42 -1.14
CA ARG A 209 14.96 20.93 -2.16
C ARG A 209 16.35 20.82 -1.55
N PRO A 210 17.21 19.87 -1.97
CA PRO A 210 18.62 19.99 -1.63
C PRO A 210 19.15 21.25 -2.33
N ALA A 211 19.79 22.11 -1.55
CA ALA A 211 20.40 23.33 -2.03
C ALA A 211 21.56 23.00 -2.98
N ALA A 212 21.31 22.94 -4.29
CA ALA A 212 22.32 23.19 -5.31
C ALA A 212 21.63 23.56 -6.63
N ALA A 213 22.18 24.57 -7.30
CA ALA A 213 21.64 25.25 -8.46
C ALA A 213 21.43 24.34 -9.68
N MET A 214 20.37 24.58 -10.46
CA MET A 214 20.50 25.01 -11.87
C MET A 214 19.14 25.39 -12.49
N ALA A 215 19.24 26.30 -13.47
CA ALA A 215 18.19 27.09 -14.12
C ALA A 215 17.25 26.26 -15.05
N PRO A 216 16.20 26.88 -15.63
CA PRO A 216 15.14 26.15 -16.32
C PRO A 216 15.54 25.83 -17.75
N THR A 217 15.82 24.55 -18.04
CA THR A 217 16.01 24.10 -19.42
C THR A 217 15.45 22.69 -19.65
N ARG A 218 14.61 22.60 -20.69
CA ARG A 218 14.08 21.40 -21.39
C ARG A 218 13.00 20.54 -20.71
N ARG A 219 11.88 20.39 -21.44
CA ARG A 219 10.80 19.42 -21.22
C ARG A 219 11.39 18.02 -21.05
N SER A 220 11.40 17.53 -19.82
CA SER A 220 11.79 16.17 -19.46
C SER A 220 10.51 15.34 -19.24
N PRO A 221 10.48 14.07 -19.67
CA PRO A 221 9.27 13.26 -19.55
C PRO A 221 8.90 12.96 -18.10
N LEU A 222 7.60 12.85 -17.83
CA LEU A 222 7.02 12.59 -16.51
C LEU A 222 6.50 11.14 -16.45
N LEU A 223 7.06 10.33 -15.56
CA LEU A 223 6.59 8.99 -15.23
C LEU A 223 5.62 9.06 -14.04
N VAL A 224 4.41 8.56 -14.18
CA VAL A 224 3.48 8.43 -13.05
C VAL A 224 3.38 6.97 -12.65
N VAL A 225 3.67 6.69 -11.39
CA VAL A 225 3.63 5.34 -10.81
C VAL A 225 2.44 5.30 -9.88
N LEU A 226 1.47 4.45 -10.20
CA LEU A 226 0.13 4.46 -9.62
C LEU A 226 -0.04 3.31 -8.63
N ALA A 227 -0.33 3.64 -7.38
CA ALA A 227 -0.83 2.68 -6.39
C ALA A 227 -2.35 2.84 -6.27
N LEU A 228 -3.04 1.71 -6.23
CA LEU A 228 -4.50 1.65 -6.35
C LEU A 228 -5.14 1.21 -5.05
N ALA A 229 -6.20 1.87 -4.61
CA ALA A 229 -6.99 1.42 -3.46
C ALA A 229 -8.49 1.45 -3.81
N VAL A 230 -9.14 0.31 -3.68
CA VAL A 230 -10.41 -0.03 -4.33
C VAL A 230 -11.38 -0.52 -3.25
N ALA A 231 -12.61 -0.02 -3.11
CA ALA A 231 -13.48 -0.34 -1.94
C ALA A 231 -14.94 -0.79 -2.27
N ALA A 232 -15.41 -1.95 -1.74
CA ALA A 232 -16.77 -2.54 -1.94
C ALA A 232 -17.45 -3.06 -0.65
N CYS A 233 -18.77 -3.34 -0.78
CA CYS A 233 -19.63 -4.04 0.17
C CYS A 233 -20.47 -5.15 -0.55
N SER A 234 -19.92 -6.39 -0.67
CA SER A 234 -20.49 -7.78 -0.69
C SER A 234 -21.95 -8.13 -1.12
N PRO A 235 -22.28 -9.38 -1.62
CA PRO A 235 -21.69 -10.71 -1.26
C PRO A 235 -21.50 -11.87 -2.33
N ALA A 236 -20.39 -12.64 -2.20
CA ALA A 236 -20.14 -14.12 -2.22
C ALA A 236 -20.49 -15.11 -3.40
N PHE A 237 -19.49 -15.84 -3.98
CA PHE A 237 -19.37 -17.35 -4.06
C PHE A 237 -18.04 -17.92 -4.68
N LEU A 238 -17.85 -19.25 -4.67
CA LEU A 238 -16.63 -20.10 -4.84
C LEU A 238 -16.09 -20.43 -6.28
N MET A 239 -14.74 -20.47 -6.46
CA MET A 239 -13.77 -21.46 -7.10
C MET A 239 -14.17 -22.41 -8.29
N PRO A 240 -13.27 -23.12 -9.06
CA PRO A 240 -11.79 -23.07 -9.31
C PRO A 240 -11.28 -23.42 -10.78
N GLY A 241 -9.98 -23.17 -11.10
CA GLY A 241 -9.05 -24.20 -11.67
C GLY A 241 -8.45 -24.16 -13.11
N LEU A 242 -7.09 -24.33 -13.17
CA LEU A 242 -6.21 -25.08 -14.13
C LEU A 242 -5.38 -24.44 -15.30
N ARG A 243 -4.04 -24.48 -15.08
CA ARG A 243 -2.86 -24.96 -15.87
C ARG A 243 -2.32 -24.27 -17.16
N PRO A 244 -0.97 -24.31 -17.39
CA PRO A 244 -0.27 -23.57 -18.45
C PRO A 244 0.28 -24.43 -19.60
N SER A 245 0.77 -23.79 -20.68
CA SER A 245 1.54 -24.44 -21.75
C SER A 245 2.64 -23.52 -22.34
N VAL A 246 3.76 -24.12 -22.73
CA VAL A 246 4.93 -23.55 -23.44
C VAL A 246 5.14 -24.34 -24.73
N PRO A 247 5.73 -23.77 -25.79
CA PRO A 247 6.77 -24.54 -26.49
C PRO A 247 8.00 -23.76 -27.00
N GLU A 248 9.01 -24.58 -27.29
CA GLU A 248 10.41 -24.37 -27.66
C GLU A 248 10.64 -24.20 -29.18
N LYS A 249 11.72 -23.48 -29.58
CA LYS A 249 12.68 -23.81 -30.68
C LYS A 249 13.61 -22.63 -31.03
N THR A 250 14.92 -22.89 -31.18
CA THR A 250 15.65 -22.99 -32.48
C THR A 250 17.17 -22.83 -32.28
N GLN A 251 17.95 -23.81 -32.76
CA GLN A 251 19.41 -23.76 -32.92
C GLN A 251 19.80 -23.14 -34.27
N GLN A 252 20.89 -22.35 -34.31
CA GLN A 252 21.89 -22.33 -35.41
C GLN A 252 23.04 -21.35 -35.10
N LEU A 253 24.28 -21.86 -35.09
CA LEU A 253 25.55 -21.27 -35.53
C LEU A 253 26.61 -22.31 -35.12
N VAL A 254 27.49 -22.83 -35.97
CA VAL A 254 28.73 -22.19 -36.42
C VAL A 254 29.24 -22.97 -37.65
N ALA A 255 29.50 -22.24 -38.74
CA ALA A 255 30.31 -22.70 -39.87
C ALA A 255 31.38 -21.64 -40.13
N GLY A 256 32.65 -22.00 -40.09
CA GLY A 256 33.73 -21.07 -40.40
C GLY A 256 35.12 -21.62 -40.07
N ALA A 257 35.79 -22.19 -41.07
CA ALA A 257 37.23 -22.06 -41.33
C ALA A 257 37.65 -23.04 -42.44
N ALA A 258 37.52 -22.60 -43.69
CA ALA A 258 38.10 -23.25 -44.86
C ALA A 258 38.80 -22.19 -45.71
N LEU A 259 40.14 -22.08 -45.60
CA LEU A 259 41.05 -21.62 -46.65
C LEU A 259 42.51 -21.81 -46.22
N VAL A 260 43.40 -21.96 -47.22
CA VAL A 260 44.85 -22.26 -47.18
C VAL A 260 45.09 -23.79 -47.30
N ALA A 261 45.65 -24.36 -48.38
CA ALA A 261 46.48 -23.85 -49.45
C ALA A 261 46.26 -24.62 -50.75
N SER A 262 46.29 -23.89 -51.86
CA SER A 262 46.37 -24.39 -53.23
C SER A 262 47.82 -24.72 -53.62
N MET A 263 48.12 -25.98 -53.95
CA MET A 263 49.06 -26.40 -55.02
C MET A 263 48.82 -27.89 -55.34
N PRO A 264 48.71 -28.31 -56.63
CA PRO A 264 48.67 -29.72 -56.99
C PRO A 264 50.08 -30.22 -57.30
N ALA A 265 50.54 -31.24 -56.57
CA ALA A 265 51.66 -32.09 -56.97
C ALA A 265 51.10 -33.44 -57.48
N PRO A 266 51.69 -34.08 -58.49
CA PRO A 266 51.11 -35.21 -59.18
C PRO A 266 51.07 -36.46 -58.30
N ALA A 267 49.86 -36.94 -58.01
CA ALA A 267 49.61 -38.19 -57.32
C ALA A 267 50.05 -39.37 -58.19
N HIS A 268 51.10 -40.06 -57.75
CA HIS A 268 51.43 -41.40 -58.23
C HIS A 268 50.55 -42.41 -57.46
N ALA A 269 49.97 -43.37 -58.17
CA ALA A 269 49.19 -44.46 -57.58
C ALA A 269 50.09 -45.33 -56.68
N GLY A 270 49.93 -45.21 -55.36
CA GLY A 270 50.65 -45.99 -54.35
C GLY A 270 49.69 -46.49 -53.27
N GLY A 271 49.83 -47.77 -52.89
CA GLY A 271 48.84 -48.56 -52.16
C GLY A 271 48.39 -48.00 -50.79
N MET A 272 47.17 -48.36 -50.43
CA MET A 272 46.35 -47.91 -49.30
C MET A 272 46.94 -48.11 -47.87
N PHE A 273 48.16 -48.64 -47.76
CA PHE A 273 48.88 -48.81 -46.49
C PHE A 273 50.36 -48.48 -46.68
N ASP A 274 50.69 -47.19 -46.64
CA ASP A 274 52.07 -46.70 -46.71
C ASP A 274 52.65 -46.56 -45.28
N PHE A 275 53.29 -47.63 -44.79
CA PHE A 275 54.01 -47.64 -43.50
C PHE A 275 55.42 -47.03 -43.61
N GLY A 276 55.54 -45.93 -44.36
CA GLY A 276 56.79 -45.22 -44.58
C GLY A 276 57.19 -44.32 -43.40
N LEU A 277 58.23 -43.50 -43.63
CA LEU A 277 58.71 -42.46 -42.70
C LEU A 277 57.65 -41.41 -42.30
N THR A 278 56.49 -41.43 -42.97
CA THR A 278 55.32 -40.59 -42.67
C THR A 278 54.72 -40.88 -41.30
N LEU A 279 54.68 -42.13 -40.82
CA LEU A 279 54.11 -42.48 -39.52
C LEU A 279 54.96 -41.93 -38.34
N PRO A 280 56.29 -42.15 -38.30
CA PRO A 280 57.14 -41.50 -37.30
C PRO A 280 57.11 -39.97 -37.38
N PHE A 281 57.00 -39.41 -38.59
CA PHE A 281 56.89 -37.95 -38.78
C PHE A 281 55.57 -37.40 -38.26
N VAL A 282 54.45 -38.06 -38.55
CA VAL A 282 53.12 -37.70 -38.02
C VAL A 282 53.10 -37.88 -36.50
N ALA A 283 53.64 -38.98 -35.96
CA ALA A 283 53.74 -39.19 -34.52
C ALA A 283 54.59 -38.11 -33.84
N GLY A 284 55.73 -37.72 -34.45
CA GLY A 284 56.55 -36.60 -33.98
C GLY A 284 55.80 -35.28 -34.01
N SER A 285 55.09 -34.99 -35.10
CA SER A 285 54.25 -33.78 -35.22
C SER A 285 53.08 -33.77 -34.25
N PHE A 286 52.51 -34.94 -33.93
CA PHE A 286 51.42 -35.09 -32.96
C PHE A 286 51.90 -34.86 -31.53
N LEU A 287 53.08 -35.39 -31.16
CA LEU A 287 53.69 -35.13 -29.85
C LEU A 287 54.10 -33.67 -29.70
N LEU A 288 54.65 -33.06 -30.76
CA LEU A 288 54.93 -31.63 -30.80
C LEU A 288 53.65 -30.82 -30.62
N LEU A 289 52.58 -31.16 -31.35
CA LEU A 289 51.29 -30.51 -31.23
C LEU A 289 50.69 -30.69 -29.84
N MET A 290 50.77 -31.88 -29.24
CA MET A 290 50.29 -32.15 -27.89
C MET A 290 51.01 -31.27 -26.86
N ALA A 291 52.33 -31.12 -26.97
CA ALA A 291 53.11 -30.25 -26.09
C ALA A 291 52.71 -28.76 -26.26
N VAL A 292 52.55 -28.32 -27.51
CA VAL A 292 52.12 -26.93 -27.83
C VAL A 292 50.70 -26.67 -27.33
N LEU A 293 49.76 -27.59 -27.55
CA LEU A 293 48.37 -27.46 -27.12
C LEU A 293 48.26 -27.49 -25.58
N ASN A 294 49.07 -28.31 -24.91
CA ASN A 294 49.10 -28.36 -23.46
C ASN A 294 49.59 -27.04 -22.85
N ALA A 295 50.65 -26.45 -23.43
CA ALA A 295 51.21 -25.20 -22.94
C ALA A 295 50.34 -23.98 -23.27
N LEU A 296 49.76 -23.91 -24.48
CA LEU A 296 49.03 -22.73 -24.94
C LEU A 296 47.52 -22.78 -24.66
N PHE A 297 46.94 -23.96 -24.48
CA PHE A 297 45.49 -24.12 -24.34
C PHE A 297 45.09 -24.82 -23.05
N TYR A 298 45.53 -26.06 -22.81
CA TYR A 298 45.01 -26.82 -21.67
C TYR A 298 45.45 -26.27 -20.31
N ALA A 299 46.71 -25.88 -20.14
CA ALA A 299 47.20 -25.29 -18.90
C ALA A 299 46.48 -23.98 -18.52
N PRO A 300 46.45 -22.94 -19.39
CA PRO A 300 45.81 -21.68 -19.04
C PRO A 300 44.28 -21.81 -18.87
N VAL A 301 43.61 -22.67 -19.64
CA VAL A 301 42.17 -22.91 -19.47
C VAL A 301 41.88 -23.65 -18.17
N SER A 302 42.71 -24.61 -17.77
CA SER A 302 42.52 -25.35 -16.51
C SER A 302 42.73 -24.44 -15.29
N GLU A 303 43.74 -23.56 -15.32
CA GLU A 303 43.96 -22.58 -14.24
C GLU A 303 42.76 -21.64 -14.08
N GLU A 304 42.23 -21.11 -15.19
CA GLU A 304 41.02 -20.25 -15.17
C GLU A 304 39.78 -21.02 -14.68
N MET A 305 39.64 -22.30 -15.04
CA MET A 305 38.54 -23.14 -14.53
C MET A 305 38.67 -23.39 -13.03
N GLU A 306 39.87 -23.65 -12.52
CA GLU A 306 40.12 -23.84 -11.07
C GLU A 306 39.89 -22.53 -10.30
N GLU A 307 40.32 -21.38 -10.82
CA GLU A 307 40.07 -20.07 -10.19
C GLU A 307 38.57 -19.78 -10.09
N ARG A 308 37.81 -20.05 -11.17
CA ARG A 308 36.35 -19.88 -11.15
C ARG A 308 35.68 -20.82 -10.16
N ASN A 309 36.09 -22.08 -10.11
CA ASN A 309 35.52 -23.06 -9.19
C ASN A 309 35.81 -22.65 -7.73
N SER A 310 37.03 -22.17 -7.45
CA SER A 310 37.38 -21.63 -6.12
C SER A 310 36.55 -20.41 -5.75
N LYS A 311 36.35 -19.45 -6.65
CA LYS A 311 35.48 -18.28 -6.40
C LYS A 311 34.02 -18.67 -6.19
N LEU A 312 33.50 -19.65 -6.92
CA LEU A 312 32.14 -20.14 -6.74
C LEU A 312 31.95 -20.78 -5.36
N LEU A 313 32.90 -21.62 -4.93
CA LEU A 313 32.87 -22.22 -3.59
C LEU A 313 32.99 -21.17 -2.48
N GLN A 314 33.86 -20.17 -2.67
CA GLN A 314 33.98 -19.06 -1.72
C GLN A 314 32.69 -18.25 -1.63
N THR A 315 32.11 -17.88 -2.77
CA THR A 315 30.84 -17.12 -2.80
C THR A 315 29.71 -17.88 -2.12
N LEU A 316 29.66 -19.21 -2.29
CA LEU A 316 28.66 -20.06 -1.64
C LEU A 316 28.88 -20.09 -0.12
N SER A 317 30.13 -20.24 0.33
CA SER A 317 30.49 -20.17 1.76
C SER A 317 30.15 -18.81 2.37
N ASP A 318 30.53 -17.73 1.71
CA ASP A 318 30.27 -16.36 2.16
C ASP A 318 28.76 -16.11 2.25
N ALA A 319 27.97 -16.61 1.29
CA ALA A 319 26.52 -16.51 1.32
C ALA A 319 25.90 -17.30 2.48
N THR A 320 26.44 -18.48 2.82
CA THR A 320 25.98 -19.24 4.00
C THR A 320 26.33 -18.55 5.31
N ASP A 321 27.51 -17.93 5.39
CA ASP A 321 27.94 -17.19 6.58
C ASP A 321 27.10 -15.92 6.77
N MET A 322 26.83 -15.18 5.68
CA MET A 322 25.93 -14.02 5.71
C MET A 322 24.50 -14.38 6.12
N LEU A 323 24.01 -15.56 5.71
CA LEU A 323 22.67 -16.03 6.11
C LEU A 323 22.63 -16.35 7.61
N ALA A 324 23.67 -16.98 8.15
CA ALA A 324 23.77 -17.23 9.58
C ALA A 324 23.86 -15.93 10.41
N GLU A 325 24.62 -14.94 9.92
CA GLU A 325 24.71 -13.62 10.56
C GLU A 325 23.37 -12.87 10.52
N ALA A 326 22.62 -12.98 9.41
CA ALA A 326 21.29 -12.41 9.28
C ALA A 326 20.28 -13.04 10.25
N ASP A 327 20.32 -14.37 10.41
CA ASP A 327 19.48 -15.08 11.39
C ASP A 327 19.82 -14.67 12.82
N GLU A 328 21.11 -14.53 13.16
CA GLU A 328 21.53 -14.04 14.48
C GLU A 328 21.05 -12.60 14.74
N MET A 329 21.20 -11.71 13.76
CA MET A 329 20.68 -10.34 13.85
C MET A 329 19.16 -10.32 14.05
N GLN A 330 18.40 -11.16 13.35
CA GLN A 330 16.95 -11.27 13.56
C GLN A 330 16.60 -11.70 14.99
N VAL A 331 17.33 -12.66 15.56
CA VAL A 331 17.12 -13.10 16.95
C VAL A 331 17.42 -11.95 17.93
N GLN A 332 18.48 -11.17 17.69
CA GLN A 332 18.80 -10.01 18.53
C GLN A 332 17.71 -8.93 18.44
N TYR A 333 17.32 -8.51 17.24
CA TYR A 333 16.28 -7.49 17.05
C TYR A 333 14.92 -7.93 17.61
N THR A 334 14.55 -9.20 17.45
CA THR A 334 13.29 -9.70 18.02
C THR A 334 13.32 -9.71 19.55
N ALA A 335 14.48 -9.99 20.17
CA ALA A 335 14.65 -9.86 21.62
C ALA A 335 14.54 -8.40 22.09
N GLU A 336 15.19 -7.46 21.38
CA GLU A 336 15.11 -6.02 21.68
C GLU A 336 13.68 -5.48 21.54
N ILE A 337 12.97 -5.87 20.48
CA ILE A 337 11.56 -5.49 20.27
C ILE A 337 10.68 -6.06 21.40
N LYS A 338 10.93 -7.29 21.83
CA LYS A 338 10.19 -7.88 22.95
C LYS A 338 10.42 -7.10 24.24
N GLU A 339 11.67 -6.77 24.56
CA GLU A 339 12.01 -5.98 25.75
C GLU A 339 11.39 -4.56 25.69
N ALA A 340 11.44 -3.91 24.53
CA ALA A 340 10.83 -2.61 24.32
C ALA A 340 9.30 -2.66 24.48
N ARG A 341 8.65 -3.71 23.97
CA ARG A 341 7.20 -3.95 24.15
C ARG A 341 6.83 -4.19 25.61
N GLU A 342 7.64 -4.95 26.35
CA GLU A 342 7.42 -5.20 27.78
C GLU A 342 7.57 -3.91 28.61
N LYS A 343 8.59 -3.08 28.31
CA LYS A 343 8.77 -1.76 28.92
C LYS A 343 7.60 -0.82 28.63
N ALA A 344 7.20 -0.70 27.36
CA ALA A 344 6.08 0.13 26.95
C ALA A 344 4.74 -0.35 27.55
N ALA A 345 4.52 -1.67 27.63
CA ALA A 345 3.33 -2.24 28.25
C ALA A 345 3.26 -1.91 29.75
N LYS A 346 4.40 -1.95 30.45
CA LYS A 346 4.48 -1.59 31.88
C LYS A 346 4.19 -0.11 32.11
N GLU A 347 4.80 0.78 31.32
CA GLU A 347 4.54 2.22 31.41
C GLU A 347 3.08 2.56 31.07
N LEU A 348 2.50 1.89 30.06
CA LEU A 348 1.10 2.06 29.69
C LEU A 348 0.16 1.57 30.81
N ALA A 349 0.47 0.45 31.48
CA ALA A 349 -0.31 -0.04 32.60
C ALA A 349 -0.30 0.94 33.79
N GLU A 350 0.89 1.45 34.14
CA GLU A 350 1.03 2.46 35.21
C GLU A 350 0.32 3.78 34.85
N ALA A 351 0.38 4.20 33.58
CA ALA A 351 -0.34 5.37 33.11
C ALA A 351 -1.86 5.16 33.15
N ARG A 352 -2.36 4.00 32.72
CA ARG A 352 -3.78 3.64 32.77
C ARG A 352 -4.32 3.68 34.19
N GLU A 353 -3.65 3.02 35.14
CA GLU A 353 -4.06 3.00 36.55
C GLU A 353 -4.17 4.43 37.12
N LYS A 354 -3.18 5.29 36.85
CA LYS A 354 -3.20 6.69 37.27
C LYS A 354 -4.34 7.48 36.62
N THR A 355 -4.59 7.26 35.32
CA THR A 355 -5.67 7.96 34.61
C THR A 355 -7.06 7.49 35.05
N GLU A 356 -7.25 6.19 35.29
CA GLU A 356 -8.50 5.62 35.81
C GLU A 356 -8.79 6.18 37.20
N ALA A 357 -7.80 6.17 38.11
CA ALA A 357 -7.93 6.78 39.43
C ALA A 357 -8.26 8.28 39.35
N ALA A 358 -7.65 9.02 38.43
CA ALA A 358 -7.95 10.44 38.23
C ALA A 358 -9.37 10.68 37.67
N ILE A 359 -9.83 9.83 36.74
CA ILE A 359 -11.18 9.89 36.18
C ILE A 359 -12.24 9.56 37.24
N GLU A 360 -12.01 8.52 38.06
CA GLU A 360 -12.91 8.17 39.16
C GLU A 360 -12.98 9.27 40.22
N ALA A 361 -11.83 9.87 40.59
CA ALA A 361 -11.79 11.01 41.49
C ALA A 361 -12.52 12.24 40.93
N ALA A 362 -12.34 12.54 39.63
CA ALA A 362 -13.04 13.63 38.96
C ALA A 362 -14.55 13.36 38.85
N THR A 363 -14.95 12.12 38.57
CA THR A 363 -16.36 11.71 38.43
C THR A 363 -17.09 11.77 39.77
N THR A 364 -16.46 11.32 40.86
CA THR A 364 -17.01 11.42 42.23
C THR A 364 -17.06 12.87 42.73
N ALA A 365 -16.06 13.70 42.41
CA ALA A 365 -16.11 15.13 42.68
C ALA A 365 -17.24 15.82 41.90
N ALA A 366 -17.42 15.48 40.62
CA ALA A 366 -18.49 16.03 39.78
C ALA A 366 -19.88 15.58 40.23
N SER A 367 -20.06 14.31 40.64
CA SER A 367 -21.34 13.80 41.15
C SER A 367 -21.73 14.48 42.46
N SER A 368 -20.80 14.61 43.41
CA SER A 368 -21.07 15.30 44.69
C SER A 368 -21.37 16.80 44.50
N ALA A 369 -20.71 17.47 43.55
CA ALA A 369 -21.02 18.85 43.20
C ALA A 369 -22.40 18.98 42.54
N ARG A 370 -22.79 18.02 41.68
CA ARG A 370 -24.12 17.96 41.06
C ARG A 370 -25.22 17.73 42.10
N GLU A 371 -24.99 16.85 43.06
CA GLU A 371 -25.93 16.59 44.15
C GLU A 371 -26.12 17.81 45.06
N LYS A 372 -25.04 18.52 45.41
CA LYS A 372 -25.14 19.78 46.16
C LYS A 372 -25.97 20.83 45.41
N LYS A 373 -25.69 21.05 44.12
CA LYS A 373 -26.48 21.97 43.28
C LYS A 373 -27.94 21.52 43.13
N ALA A 374 -28.19 20.22 43.02
CA ALA A 374 -29.54 19.67 42.95
C ALA A 374 -30.29 19.84 44.28
N ALA A 375 -29.62 19.67 45.42
CA ALA A 375 -30.19 19.91 46.74
C ALA A 375 -30.52 21.39 46.96
N GLU A 376 -29.62 22.30 46.59
CA GLU A 376 -29.87 23.75 46.61
C GLU A 376 -31.06 24.14 45.72
N PHE A 377 -31.13 23.58 44.51
CA PHE A 377 -32.25 23.85 43.59
C PHE A 377 -33.58 23.31 44.13
N ARG A 378 -33.59 22.10 44.71
CA ARG A 378 -34.78 21.52 45.36
C ARG A 378 -35.23 22.36 46.55
N ALA A 379 -34.31 22.85 47.37
CA ALA A 379 -34.63 23.72 48.50
C ALA A 379 -35.24 25.05 48.02
N LYS A 380 -34.68 25.67 46.98
CA LYS A 380 -35.26 26.88 46.36
C LYS A 380 -36.65 26.64 45.79
N LEU A 381 -36.86 25.51 45.11
CA LEU A 381 -38.16 25.15 44.55
C LEU A 381 -39.21 24.94 45.65
N GLN A 382 -38.85 24.25 46.74
CA GLN A 382 -39.74 24.06 47.89
C GLN A 382 -40.10 25.39 48.56
N ALA A 383 -39.14 26.31 48.69
CA ALA A 383 -39.40 27.66 49.22
C ALA A 383 -40.38 28.43 48.32
N GLN A 384 -40.18 28.43 47.00
CA GLN A 384 -41.10 29.07 46.05
C GLN A 384 -42.49 28.41 46.02
N MET A 385 -42.57 27.09 46.15
CA MET A 385 -43.85 26.39 46.25
C MET A 385 -44.60 26.81 47.51
N LYS A 386 -43.91 26.89 48.66
CA LYS A 386 -44.51 27.32 49.92
C LYS A 386 -45.02 28.76 49.83
N GLU A 387 -44.22 29.67 49.29
CA GLU A 387 -44.61 31.07 49.06
C GLU A 387 -45.85 31.17 48.15
N LYS A 388 -45.89 30.40 47.05
CA LYS A 388 -47.05 30.38 46.15
C LYS A 388 -48.30 29.77 46.79
N ILE A 389 -48.16 28.75 47.65
CA ILE A 389 -49.27 28.17 48.40
C ILE A 389 -49.83 29.19 49.39
N GLU A 390 -48.98 29.88 50.17
CA GLU A 390 -49.40 30.92 51.10
C GLU A 390 -50.06 32.12 50.38
N GLY A 391 -49.53 32.53 49.23
CA GLY A 391 -50.14 33.54 48.35
C GLY A 391 -51.47 33.08 47.74
N ALA A 392 -51.60 31.79 47.39
CA ALA A 392 -52.86 31.23 46.91
C ALA A 392 -53.91 31.13 48.02
N GLU A 393 -53.53 30.75 49.24
CA GLU A 393 -54.44 30.66 50.39
C GLU A 393 -55.04 32.01 50.76
N SER A 394 -54.25 33.09 50.75
CA SER A 394 -54.76 34.45 50.96
C SER A 394 -55.75 34.86 49.87
N THR A 395 -55.42 34.60 48.60
CA THR A 395 -56.32 34.85 47.46
C THR A 395 -57.61 34.00 47.53
N ILE A 396 -57.50 32.74 47.98
CA ILE A 396 -58.64 31.84 48.17
C ILE A 396 -59.55 32.37 49.29
N LYS A 397 -58.99 32.84 50.42
CA LYS A 397 -59.76 33.45 51.50
C LYS A 397 -60.48 34.72 51.06
N GLU A 398 -59.81 35.57 50.29
CA GLU A 398 -60.45 36.76 49.70
C GLU A 398 -61.59 36.39 48.76
N ARG A 399 -61.39 35.39 47.89
CA ARG A 399 -62.43 34.89 46.98
C ARG A 399 -63.57 34.21 47.74
N GLN A 400 -63.30 33.48 48.82
CA GLN A 400 -64.31 32.89 49.69
C GLN A 400 -65.13 33.97 50.39
N ALA A 401 -64.49 35.01 50.95
CA ALA A 401 -65.18 36.14 51.56
C ALA A 401 -66.02 36.92 50.55
N ALA A 402 -65.50 37.15 49.35
CA ALA A 402 -66.24 37.77 48.25
C ALA A 402 -67.42 36.90 47.77
N PHE A 403 -67.23 35.57 47.70
CA PHE A 403 -68.29 34.62 47.36
C PHE A 403 -69.38 34.59 48.42
N VAL A 404 -69.02 34.49 49.71
CA VAL A 404 -69.97 34.53 50.84
C VAL A 404 -70.72 35.86 50.88
N LYS A 405 -70.03 36.99 50.67
CA LYS A 405 -70.69 38.30 50.57
C LYS A 405 -71.64 38.36 49.38
N LYS A 406 -71.26 37.80 48.23
CA LYS A 406 -72.09 37.75 47.02
C LYS A 406 -73.30 36.83 47.19
N THR A 407 -73.15 35.66 47.83
CA THR A 407 -74.26 34.77 48.12
C THR A 407 -75.19 35.35 49.18
N LEU A 408 -74.68 35.99 50.23
CA LEU A 408 -75.50 36.71 51.22
C LEU A 408 -76.21 37.95 50.64
N SER A 409 -75.64 38.61 49.63
CA SER A 409 -76.34 39.67 48.89
C SER A 409 -77.36 39.15 47.87
N GLY A 410 -77.19 37.90 47.40
CA GLY A 410 -78.12 37.21 46.51
C GLY A 410 -79.26 36.48 47.24
N VAL A 411 -79.02 36.11 48.50
CA VAL A 411 -80.00 35.63 49.48
C VAL A 411 -80.27 36.81 50.43
N GLY A 412 -80.87 37.88 49.91
CA GLY A 412 -81.28 38.99 50.76
C GLY A 412 -82.52 38.59 51.54
N LEU A 413 -82.37 38.24 52.82
CA LEU A 413 -83.43 37.62 53.64
C LEU A 413 -83.92 36.27 53.12
#